data_AF-A0A7V4PP88-F1
#
_entry.id   AF-A0A7V4PP88-F1
#
_cell.length_a   1.000
_cell.length_b   1.000
_cell.length_c   1.000
_cell.angle_alpha   90.00
_cell.angle_beta   90.00
_cell.angle_gamma   90.00
#
_symmetry.space_group_name_H-M   'P 1'
#
loop_
_entity.id
_entity.type
_entity.pdbx_description
1 polymer ?
#
loop_
_entity_poly.entity_id
_entity_poly.type
_entity_poly.pdbx_seq_one_letter_code
_entity_poly.pdbx_strand_id
1 'polypeptide(L)'
;AALAIHWELGPSYPLIRTLAEGVAQGMKDHIGKGQPLVLVFDADIAKLVGNIIERELLPGAGIISIDGIDLKDFDFVDIGEELPDAKAVPVVIKSLIFRHSEWGRGLAHHHHH
;
A
#
# COMPACT_ATOMS: atom_id res chain seq x y z
N ALA A 1 1.87 0.43 -10.97
CA ALA A 1 0.75 1.01 -10.19
C ALA A 1 0.85 0.45 -8.79
N ALA A 2 0.36 1.19 -7.79
CA ALA A 2 0.36 0.75 -6.41
C ALA A 2 -1.05 0.88 -5.85
N LEU A 3 -1.50 -0.15 -5.11
CA LEU A 3 -2.77 -0.16 -4.40
C LEU A 3 -2.48 -0.45 -2.93
N ALA A 4 -2.92 0.46 -2.06
CA ALA A 4 -2.99 0.23 -0.62
C ALA A 4 -4.44 -0.14 -0.28
N ILE A 5 -4.64 -1.28 0.36
CA ILE A 5 -5.96 -1.86 0.62
C ILE A 5 -6.09 -2.14 2.11
N HIS A 6 -7.04 -1.46 2.73
CA HIS A 6 -7.49 -1.75 4.08
C HIS A 6 -8.39 -2.99 4.07
N TRP A 7 -8.09 -4.01 4.87
CA TRP A 7 -8.76 -5.31 4.86
C TRP A 7 -9.27 -5.75 6.23
N GLU A 8 -10.59 -5.68 6.42
CA GLU A 8 -11.25 -6.03 7.70
C GLU A 8 -12.03 -7.36 7.68
N LEU A 9 -12.07 -8.04 6.54
CA LEU A 9 -12.96 -9.20 6.34
C LEU A 9 -12.39 -10.54 6.86
N GLY A 10 -11.21 -10.51 7.48
CA GLY A 10 -10.53 -11.69 8.02
C GLY A 10 -10.00 -12.67 6.95
N PRO A 11 -9.54 -13.87 7.35
CA PRO A 11 -8.82 -14.80 6.49
C PRO A 11 -9.73 -15.71 5.65
N SER A 12 -10.84 -15.18 5.13
CA SER A 12 -11.80 -15.96 4.33
C SER A 12 -11.29 -16.13 2.90
N TYR A 13 -10.87 -17.35 2.54
CA TYR A 13 -10.36 -17.64 1.20
C TYR A 13 -11.32 -17.20 0.06
N PRO A 14 -12.65 -17.46 0.11
CA PRO A 14 -13.56 -16.98 -0.93
C PRO A 14 -13.55 -15.46 -1.10
N LEU A 15 -13.47 -14.69 -0.01
CA LEU A 15 -13.42 -13.23 -0.06
C LEU A 15 -12.08 -12.75 -0.61
N ILE A 16 -10.98 -13.35 -0.16
CA ILE A 16 -9.62 -13.05 -0.64
C ILE A 16 -9.49 -13.34 -2.14
N ARG A 17 -10.06 -14.44 -2.60
CA ARG A 17 -10.10 -14.79 -4.02
C ARG A 17 -10.93 -13.79 -4.82
N THR A 18 -12.10 -13.40 -4.31
CA THR A 18 -12.96 -12.39 -4.96
C THR A 18 -12.21 -11.06 -5.11
N LEU A 19 -11.48 -10.65 -4.08
CA LEU A 19 -10.60 -9.48 -4.13
C LEU A 19 -9.53 -9.64 -5.21
N ALA A 20 -8.82 -10.78 -5.23
CA ALA A 20 -7.78 -11.06 -6.21
C ALA A 20 -8.30 -11.01 -7.66
N GLU A 21 -9.49 -11.57 -7.90
CA GLU A 21 -10.17 -11.52 -9.20
C GLU A 21 -10.50 -10.08 -9.63
N GLY A 22 -11.03 -9.27 -8.70
CA GLY A 22 -11.30 -7.86 -8.93
C GLY A 22 -10.05 -7.05 -9.25
N VAL A 23 -8.96 -7.25 -8.49
CA VAL A 23 -7.67 -6.60 -8.74
C VAL A 23 -7.10 -7.01 -10.08
N ALA A 24 -7.08 -8.31 -10.39
CA ALA A 24 -6.57 -8.82 -11.67
C ALA A 24 -7.35 -8.24 -12.86
N GLN A 25 -8.68 -8.18 -12.75
CA GLN A 25 -9.51 -7.60 -13.81
C GLN A 25 -9.25 -6.10 -13.98
N GLY A 26 -9.19 -5.34 -12.89
CA GLY A 26 -8.97 -3.89 -12.93
C GLY A 26 -7.57 -3.49 -13.40
N MET A 27 -6.57 -4.33 -13.14
CA MET A 27 -5.16 -4.04 -13.42
C MET A 27 -4.64 -4.70 -14.70
N LYS A 28 -5.49 -5.38 -15.47
CA LYS A 28 -5.11 -6.13 -16.67
C LYS A 28 -4.30 -5.29 -17.68
N ASP A 29 -4.73 -4.06 -17.96
CA ASP A 29 -4.05 -3.18 -18.92
C ASP A 29 -2.72 -2.63 -18.39
N HIS A 30 -2.63 -2.38 -17.08
CA HIS A 30 -1.40 -1.95 -16.42
C HIS A 30 -0.34 -3.05 -16.51
N ILE A 31 -0.76 -4.29 -16.17
CA ILE A 31 0.09 -5.48 -16.24
C ILE A 31 0.46 -5.79 -17.69
N GLY A 32 -0.47 -5.64 -18.64
CA GLY A 32 -0.22 -5.85 -20.08
C GLY A 32 0.84 -4.94 -20.67
N LYS A 33 1.17 -3.82 -20.01
CA LYS A 33 2.30 -2.93 -20.37
C LYS A 33 3.63 -3.37 -19.76
N GLY A 34 3.69 -4.52 -19.09
CA GLY A 34 4.89 -5.03 -18.42
C GLY A 34 5.31 -4.24 -17.19
N GLN A 35 4.40 -3.45 -16.61
CA GLN A 35 4.68 -2.64 -15.43
C GLN A 35 4.31 -3.40 -14.16
N PRO A 36 5.17 -3.43 -13.14
CA PRO A 36 4.88 -4.14 -11.90
C PRO A 36 3.66 -3.54 -11.18
N LEU A 37 2.96 -4.38 -10.44
CA LEU A 37 1.86 -4.00 -9.57
C LEU A 37 2.27 -4.23 -8.12
N VAL A 38 2.27 -3.14 -7.35
CA VAL A 38 2.52 -3.17 -5.91
C VAL A 38 1.17 -3.23 -5.19
N LEU A 39 1.01 -4.21 -4.31
CA LEU A 39 -0.15 -4.36 -3.45
C LEU A 39 0.31 -4.28 -1.99
N VAL A 40 -0.27 -3.38 -1.22
CA VAL A 40 0.02 -3.20 0.20
C VAL A 40 -1.25 -3.43 0.99
N PHE A 41 -1.17 -4.26 2.01
CA PHE A 41 -2.27 -4.59 2.90
C PHE A 41 -1.87 -4.29 4.35
N ASP A 42 -2.83 -3.81 5.13
CA ASP A 42 -2.72 -3.67 6.58
C ASP A 42 -2.92 -5.01 7.31
N ALA A 43 -3.47 -6.02 6.61
CA ALA A 43 -3.67 -7.39 7.08
C ALA A 43 -2.62 -8.38 6.52
N ASP A 44 -2.55 -9.57 7.11
CA ASP A 44 -1.68 -10.69 6.69
C ASP A 44 -2.35 -11.56 5.61
N ILE A 45 -2.62 -10.96 4.44
CA ILE A 45 -3.28 -11.63 3.29
C ILE A 45 -2.60 -11.36 1.93
N ALA A 46 -1.70 -10.39 1.84
CA ALA A 46 -1.02 -9.94 0.63
C ALA A 46 -0.32 -11.10 -0.07
N LYS A 47 0.42 -11.94 0.66
CA LYS A 47 1.07 -13.12 0.08
C LYS A 47 0.05 -14.05 -0.59
N LEU A 48 -1.13 -14.24 -0.01
CA LEU A 48 -2.16 -15.10 -0.59
C LEU A 48 -2.78 -14.46 -1.83
N VAL A 49 -3.14 -13.18 -1.76
CA VAL A 49 -3.66 -12.41 -2.91
C VAL A 49 -2.66 -12.42 -4.07
N GLY A 50 -1.40 -12.07 -3.79
CA GLY A 50 -0.33 -12.03 -4.78
C GLY A 50 -0.10 -13.39 -5.43
N ASN A 51 -0.13 -14.48 -4.66
CA ASN A 51 -0.02 -15.83 -5.22
C ASN A 51 -1.21 -16.22 -6.10
N ILE A 52 -2.44 -15.88 -5.73
CA ILE A 52 -3.62 -16.15 -6.56
C ILE A 52 -3.49 -15.40 -7.89
N ILE A 53 -3.13 -14.11 -7.85
CA ILE A 53 -2.95 -13.31 -9.07
C ILE A 53 -1.84 -13.91 -9.94
N GLU A 54 -0.65 -14.13 -9.39
CA GLU A 54 0.53 -14.57 -10.16
C GLU A 54 0.45 -16.02 -10.65
N ARG A 55 -0.24 -16.92 -9.94
CA ARG A 55 -0.29 -18.35 -10.31
C ARG A 55 -1.54 -18.74 -11.08
N GLU A 56 -2.67 -18.08 -10.80
CA GLU A 56 -3.98 -18.54 -11.28
C GLU A 56 -4.64 -17.55 -12.26
N LEU A 57 -4.50 -16.24 -12.03
CA LEU A 57 -5.27 -15.24 -12.77
C LEU A 57 -4.48 -14.57 -13.89
N LEU A 58 -3.27 -14.12 -13.61
CA LEU A 58 -2.40 -13.36 -14.50
C LEU A 58 -0.92 -13.76 -14.28
N PRO A 59 -0.48 -14.91 -14.81
CA PRO A 59 0.92 -15.32 -14.71
C PRO A 59 1.88 -14.34 -15.37
N GLY A 60 2.99 -14.04 -14.68
CA GLY A 60 3.99 -13.07 -15.11
C GLY A 60 3.60 -11.62 -14.84
N ALA A 61 2.64 -11.36 -13.95
CA ALA A 61 2.17 -10.02 -13.65
C ALA A 61 3.22 -9.16 -12.92
N GLY A 62 4.23 -9.79 -12.31
CA GLY A 62 5.30 -9.07 -11.60
C GLY A 62 4.74 -8.35 -10.37
N ILE A 63 4.05 -9.11 -9.52
CA ILE A 63 3.39 -8.61 -8.32
C ILE A 63 4.41 -8.45 -7.17
N ILE A 64 4.39 -7.29 -6.51
CA ILE A 64 5.04 -7.06 -5.23
C ILE A 64 3.94 -6.92 -4.17
N SER A 65 3.78 -7.94 -3.34
CA SER A 65 2.76 -7.98 -2.28
C SER A 65 3.39 -7.76 -0.90
N ILE A 66 2.91 -6.77 -0.15
CA ILE A 66 3.44 -6.38 1.16
C ILE A 66 2.32 -6.48 2.21
N ASP A 67 2.60 -7.20 3.29
CA ASP A 67 1.68 -7.48 4.39
C ASP A 67 1.94 -6.58 5.61
N GLY A 68 0.88 -6.33 6.39
CA GLY A 68 0.98 -5.74 7.73
C GLY A 68 1.45 -4.28 7.78
N ILE A 69 1.23 -3.50 6.71
CA ILE A 69 1.57 -2.08 6.68
C ILE A 69 0.28 -1.24 6.67
N ASP A 70 0.03 -0.56 7.79
CA ASP A 70 -0.97 0.51 7.90
C ASP A 70 -0.39 1.80 7.28
N LEU A 71 -0.82 2.14 6.07
CA LEU A 71 -0.46 3.38 5.37
C LEU A 71 -1.52 4.45 5.59
N LYS A 72 -1.07 5.65 5.93
CA LYS A 72 -1.89 6.83 6.16
C LYS A 72 -1.73 7.84 5.04
N ASP A 73 -2.60 8.83 5.04
CA ASP A 73 -2.43 9.97 4.15
C ASP A 73 -1.05 10.61 4.36
N PHE A 74 -0.40 10.96 3.24
CA PHE A 74 0.95 11.51 3.18
C PHE A 74 2.07 10.56 3.61
N ASP A 75 1.81 9.26 3.66
CA ASP A 75 2.86 8.25 3.68
C ASP A 75 3.38 7.96 2.27
N PHE A 76 4.70 7.84 2.17
CA PHE A 76 5.41 7.42 0.97
C PHE A 76 6.10 6.09 1.26
N VAL A 77 6.04 5.16 0.31
CA VAL A 77 6.67 3.85 0.42
C VAL A 77 7.78 3.76 -0.62
N ASP A 78 9.01 3.57 -0.14
CA ASP A 78 10.14 3.22 -0.99
C ASP A 78 10.45 1.73 -0.84
N ILE A 79 10.53 1.04 -1.97
CA ILE A 79 10.85 -0.39 -2.06
C ILE A 79 12.22 -0.49 -2.70
N GLY A 80 13.19 -1.06 -1.98
CA GLY A 80 14.54 -1.27 -2.49
C GLY A 80 14.67 -2.53 -3.35
N GLU A 81 15.91 -2.87 -3.70
CA GLU A 81 16.23 -4.13 -4.37
C GLU A 81 16.30 -5.30 -3.37
N GLU A 82 16.09 -6.52 -3.86
CA GLU A 82 16.27 -7.72 -3.05
C GLU A 82 17.70 -7.82 -2.54
N LEU A 83 17.86 -8.04 -1.23
CA LEU A 83 19.12 -8.35 -0.59
C LEU A 83 19.35 -9.86 -0.68
N PRO A 84 20.25 -10.36 -1.56
CA PRO A 84 20.31 -11.78 -1.90
C PRO A 84 20.60 -12.69 -0.70
N ASP A 85 21.50 -12.24 0.19
CA ASP A 85 21.91 -13.02 1.37
C ASP A 85 20.77 -13.12 2.41
N ALA A 86 19.96 -12.08 2.54
CA ALA A 86 18.85 -12.02 3.46
C ALA A 86 17.55 -12.57 2.87
N LYS A 87 17.46 -12.73 1.54
CA LYS A 87 16.23 -13.02 0.78
C LYS A 87 15.07 -12.11 1.21
N ALA A 88 15.39 -10.82 1.34
CA ALA A 88 14.48 -9.81 1.86
C ALA A 88 14.57 -8.55 1.02
N VAL A 89 13.45 -7.84 0.89
CA VAL A 89 13.38 -6.54 0.21
C VAL A 89 13.20 -5.45 1.28
N PRO A 90 14.09 -4.44 1.36
CA PRO A 90 13.94 -3.37 2.32
C PRO A 90 12.81 -2.43 1.90
N VAL A 91 11.94 -2.11 2.86
CA VAL A 91 10.81 -1.18 2.69
C VAL A 91 10.98 -0.03 3.66
N VAL A 92 10.88 1.21 3.17
CA VAL A 92 10.93 2.42 4.00
C VAL A 92 9.63 3.18 3.87
N ILE A 93 8.99 3.45 5.00
CA ILE A 93 7.81 4.32 5.07
C ILE A 93 8.26 5.70 5.54
N LYS A 94 7.91 6.74 4.79
CA LYS A 94 8.18 8.14 5.13
C LYS A 94 6.87 8.87 5.30
N SER A 95 6.62 9.38 6.50
CA SER A 95 5.40 10.14 6.81
C SER A 95 5.69 11.64 6.78
N LEU A 96 4.93 12.40 6.00
CA LEU A 96 4.93 13.86 6.09
C LEU A 96 3.84 14.32 7.06
N ILE A 97 4.27 14.88 8.20
CA ILE A 97 3.35 15.36 9.24
C ILE A 97 3.25 16.88 9.17
N PHE A 98 2.05 17.38 8.89
CA PHE A 98 1.74 18.80 8.96
C PHE A 98 1.24 19.14 10.36
N ARG A 99 2.01 19.92 11.12
CA ARG A 99 1.50 20.53 12.35
C ARG A 99 0.64 21.71 11.95
N HIS A 100 -0.59 21.78 12.48
CA HIS A 100 -1.39 22.99 12.39
C HIS A 100 -0.62 24.08 13.16
N SER A 101 0.12 24.93 12.45
CA SER A 101 0.76 26.08 13.08
C SER A 101 -0.34 27.03 13.58
N GLU A 102 -0.09 27.64 14.74
CA GLU A 102 -1.01 28.56 15.42
C GLU A 102 -1.27 29.83 14.59
N TRP A 103 -2.10 29.74 13.54
CA TRP A 103 -2.53 30.89 12.76
C TRP A 103 -3.62 31.69 13.49
N GLY A 104 -3.40 32.10 14.75
CA GLY A 104 -4.45 32.81 15.48
C GLY A 104 -4.15 33.40 16.86
N ARG A 105 -2.91 33.43 17.36
CA ARG A 105 -2.62 34.14 18.62
C ARG A 105 -1.41 35.07 18.54
N GLY A 106 -1.50 36.04 17.64
CA GLY A 106 -0.78 37.31 17.75
C GLY A 106 -1.78 38.42 17.44
N LEU A 107 -1.81 39.47 18.26
CA LEU A 107 -2.69 40.66 18.23
C LEU A 107 -3.90 40.63 19.20
N ALA A 108 -3.64 40.42 20.50
CA ALA A 108 -4.44 41.12 21.50
C ALA A 108 -3.72 42.45 21.81
N HIS A 109 -4.14 43.52 21.14
CA HIS A 109 -3.68 44.87 21.41
C HIS A 109 -4.08 45.28 22.84
N HIS A 110 -3.08 45.64 23.65
CA HIS A 110 -3.26 46.37 24.90
C HIS A 110 -4.00 47.69 24.63
N HIS A 111 -5.22 47.82 25.14
CA HIS A 111 -5.83 49.13 25.41
C HIS A 111 -5.88 49.33 26.92
N HIS A 112 -4.97 50.16 27.41
CA HIS A 112 -5.06 50.81 28.71
C HIS A 112 -6.24 51.80 28.69
N HIS A 113 -7.06 51.73 29.74
CA HIS A 113 -7.87 52.84 30.25
C HIS A 113 -7.60 52.94 31.75
#